data_AF-A0A7S2C3P1-F1
#
_entry.id   AF-A0A7S2C3P1-F1
#
_cell.length_a   1.000
_cell.length_b   1.000
_cell.length_c   1.000
_cell.angle_alpha   90.00
_cell.angle_beta   90.00
_cell.angle_gamma   90.00
#
_symmetry.space_group_name_H-M   'P 1'
#
loop_
_entity.id
_entity.type
_entity.pdbx_description
1 polymer ?
#
loop_
_entity_poly.entity_id
_entity_poly.type
_entity_poly.pdbx_seq_one_letter_code
_entity_poly.pdbx_strand_id
1 'polypeptide(L)'
;ANAFRVSQEEHVDEVMKEKSGISSLEGQLDGLPAKVDSLRLEKATTASRIAAVEAERARVDAEAGRKMKELTRGVLMYKCLGLEFERANEDWLCVRFTQIDPADHNREFIFWISVGSDDSYQVQGCTPEINAGRLGGLVAEVNQTNDFGRFVRQMRKAFKELA
;
A
#
# COMPACT_ATOMS: atom_id res chain seq x y z
N ALA A 1 -67.17 55.28 25.70
CA ALA A 1 -65.90 55.50 26.41
C ALA A 1 -65.09 54.21 26.59
N ASN A 2 -65.70 53.09 27.02
CA ASN A 2 -64.98 51.83 27.29
C ASN A 2 -64.36 51.14 26.06
N ALA A 3 -65.11 51.00 24.96
CA ALA A 3 -64.62 50.28 23.77
C ALA A 3 -63.40 50.94 23.09
N PHE A 4 -63.29 52.27 23.16
CA PHE A 4 -62.14 53.01 22.61
C PHE A 4 -60.88 52.83 23.47
N ARG A 5 -61.02 52.67 24.79
CA ARG A 5 -59.89 52.38 25.69
C ARG A 5 -59.36 50.95 25.52
N VAL A 6 -60.26 49.97 25.35
CA VAL A 6 -59.88 48.57 25.09
C VAL A 6 -59.09 48.45 23.78
N SER A 7 -59.56 49.09 22.70
CA SER A 7 -58.85 49.09 21.41
C SER A 7 -57.49 49.81 21.47
N GLN A 8 -57.33 50.80 22.34
CA GLN A 8 -56.03 51.45 22.58
C GLN A 8 -55.07 50.57 23.39
N GLU A 9 -55.56 49.83 24.39
CA GLU A 9 -54.75 48.88 25.17
C GLU A 9 -54.27 47.69 24.31
N GLU A 10 -55.14 47.12 23.48
CA GLU A 10 -54.76 46.05 22.54
C GLU A 10 -53.67 46.50 21.57
N HIS A 11 -53.79 47.71 21.04
CA HIS A 11 -52.76 48.28 20.15
C HIS A 11 -51.44 48.56 20.86
N VAL A 12 -51.48 48.95 22.14
CA VAL A 12 -50.28 49.16 22.96
C VAL A 12 -49.58 47.85 23.26
N ASP A 13 -50.33 46.79 23.57
CA ASP A 13 -49.79 45.45 23.80
C ASP A 13 -49.18 44.86 22.53
N GLU A 14 -49.80 45.07 21.37
CA GLU A 14 -49.27 44.63 20.08
C GLU A 14 -47.96 45.37 19.73
N VAL A 15 -47.92 46.69 19.92
CA VAL A 15 -46.70 47.50 19.72
C VAL A 15 -45.59 47.11 20.71
N MET A 16 -45.93 46.78 21.96
CA MET A 16 -44.95 46.30 22.95
C MET A 16 -44.37 44.95 22.55
N LYS A 17 -45.21 44.05 22.02
CA LYS A 17 -44.78 42.73 21.56
C LYS A 17 -43.86 42.84 20.34
N GLU A 18 -44.20 43.68 19.37
CA GLU A 18 -43.33 43.96 18.21
C GLU A 18 -42.01 44.61 18.62
N LYS A 19 -42.02 45.60 19.53
CA LYS A 19 -40.80 46.22 20.07
C LYS A 19 -39.89 45.21 20.78
N SER A 20 -40.46 44.29 21.55
CA SER A 20 -39.69 43.21 22.19
C SER A 20 -39.06 42.26 21.15
N GLY A 21 -39.77 42.00 20.05
CA GLY A 21 -39.26 41.23 18.91
C GLY A 21 -38.11 41.94 18.19
N ILE A 22 -38.24 43.25 17.94
CA ILE A 22 -37.20 44.08 17.33
C ILE A 22 -35.95 44.10 18.20
N SER A 23 -36.08 44.32 19.50
CA SER A 23 -34.94 44.31 20.43
C SER A 23 -34.22 42.96 20.48
N SER A 24 -34.96 41.86 20.40
CA SER A 24 -34.39 40.51 20.31
C SER A 24 -33.63 40.29 18.98
N LEU A 25 -34.19 40.75 17.87
CA LEU A 25 -33.56 40.68 16.55
C LEU A 25 -32.32 41.57 16.43
N GLU A 26 -32.34 42.76 17.01
CA GLU A 26 -31.19 43.67 17.09
C GLU A 26 -30.04 43.05 17.89
N GLY A 27 -30.33 42.43 19.04
CA GLY A 27 -29.33 41.69 19.81
C GLY A 27 -28.73 40.49 19.06
N GLN A 28 -29.53 39.81 18.24
CA GLN A 28 -29.03 38.76 17.35
C GLN A 28 -28.17 39.33 16.21
N LEU A 29 -28.55 40.49 15.65
CA LEU A 29 -27.82 41.17 14.59
C LEU A 29 -26.43 41.63 15.07
N ASP A 30 -26.32 42.12 16.29
CA ASP A 30 -25.05 42.53 16.90
C ASP A 30 -24.10 41.35 17.17
N GLY A 31 -24.64 40.15 17.43
CA GLY A 31 -23.85 38.94 17.66
C GLY A 31 -23.38 38.22 16.39
N LEU A 32 -24.03 38.48 15.24
CA LEU A 32 -23.72 37.82 13.97
C LEU A 32 -22.30 38.11 13.44
N PRO A 33 -21.76 39.35 13.47
CA PRO A 33 -20.40 39.63 13.01
C PRO A 33 -19.33 38.82 13.74
N ALA A 34 -19.42 38.74 15.07
CA ALA A 34 -18.49 37.95 15.88
C ALA A 34 -18.56 36.45 15.55
N LYS A 35 -19.77 35.94 15.28
CA LYS A 35 -19.99 34.55 14.84
C LYS A 35 -19.41 34.28 13.45
N VAL A 36 -19.56 35.23 12.52
CA VAL A 36 -18.99 35.14 11.17
C VAL A 36 -17.47 35.14 11.22
N ASP A 37 -16.86 35.99 12.03
CA ASP A 37 -15.41 36.06 12.15
C ASP A 37 -14.82 34.82 12.84
N SER A 38 -15.50 34.29 13.87
CA SER A 38 -15.08 33.02 14.48
C SER A 38 -15.13 31.86 13.49
N LEU A 39 -16.19 31.77 12.68
CA LEU A 39 -16.33 30.72 11.67
C LEU A 39 -15.32 30.88 10.53
N ARG A 40 -14.96 32.11 10.16
CA ARG A 40 -13.90 32.37 9.17
C ARG A 40 -12.54 31.90 9.68
N LEU A 41 -12.24 32.17 10.95
CA LEU A 41 -10.99 31.72 11.57
C LEU A 41 -10.94 30.19 11.68
N GLU A 42 -12.05 29.55 12.09
CA GLU A 42 -12.17 28.10 12.15
C GLU A 42 -12.01 27.45 10.76
N LYS A 43 -12.62 28.05 9.72
CA LYS A 43 -12.46 27.60 8.33
C LYS A 43 -11.02 27.73 7.86
N ALA A 44 -10.35 28.84 8.14
CA ALA A 44 -8.97 29.07 7.76
C ALA A 44 -8.00 28.10 8.44
N THR A 45 -8.17 27.87 9.74
CA THR A 45 -7.37 26.91 10.51
C THR A 45 -7.60 25.47 10.05
N THR A 46 -8.84 25.10 9.78
CA THR A 46 -9.18 23.77 9.25
C THR A 46 -8.59 23.56 7.85
N ALA A 47 -8.69 24.57 6.96
CA ALA A 47 -8.08 24.52 5.63
C ALA A 47 -6.56 24.34 5.69
N SER A 48 -5.88 25.05 6.60
CA SER A 48 -4.44 24.90 6.81
C SER A 48 -4.07 23.50 7.30
N ARG A 49 -4.86 22.92 8.22
CA ARG A 49 -4.68 21.54 8.69
C ARG A 49 -4.88 20.52 7.57
N ILE A 50 -5.91 20.70 6.73
CA ILE A 50 -6.15 19.82 5.58
C ILE A 50 -4.95 19.87 4.64
N ALA A 51 -4.47 21.06 4.28
CA ALA A 51 -3.32 21.22 3.40
C ALA A 51 -2.05 20.56 3.95
N ALA A 52 -1.82 20.66 5.26
CA ALA A 52 -0.69 19.99 5.92
C ALA A 52 -0.80 18.46 5.86
N VAL A 53 -2.00 17.91 6.11
CA VAL A 53 -2.24 16.46 6.05
C VAL A 53 -2.12 15.95 4.60
N GLU A 54 -2.63 16.70 3.62
CA GLU A 54 -2.51 16.34 2.21
C GLU A 54 -1.06 16.35 1.74
N ALA A 55 -0.27 17.35 2.15
CA ALA A 55 1.15 17.43 1.84
C ALA A 55 1.93 16.25 2.44
N GLU A 56 1.66 15.88 3.69
CA GLU A 56 2.31 14.73 4.32
C GLU A 56 1.89 13.41 3.67
N ARG A 57 0.60 13.25 3.35
CA ARG A 57 0.11 12.09 2.62
C ARG A 57 0.81 11.95 1.27
N ALA A 58 0.91 13.04 0.50
CA ALA A 58 1.60 13.03 -0.79
C ALA A 58 3.08 12.64 -0.64
N ARG A 59 3.74 13.06 0.44
CA ARG A 59 5.13 12.68 0.76
C ARG A 59 5.26 11.19 1.03
N VAL A 60 4.38 10.64 1.87
CA VAL A 60 4.34 9.21 2.21
C VAL A 60 4.04 8.36 0.97
N ASP A 61 3.03 8.74 0.19
CA ASP A 61 2.66 8.04 -1.05
C ASP A 61 3.80 8.05 -2.07
N ALA A 62 4.51 9.18 -2.21
CA ALA A 62 5.68 9.27 -3.07
C ALA A 62 6.83 8.37 -2.60
N GLU A 63 7.08 8.27 -1.29
CA GLU A 63 8.11 7.40 -0.74
C GLU A 63 7.76 5.91 -0.90
N ALA A 64 6.51 5.54 -0.60
CA ALA A 64 5.99 4.19 -0.82
C ALA A 64 6.06 3.81 -2.31
N GLY A 65 5.66 4.73 -3.19
CA GLY A 65 5.74 4.55 -4.64
C GLY A 65 7.17 4.36 -5.16
N ARG A 66 8.15 5.07 -4.60
CA ARG A 66 9.58 4.87 -4.94
C ARG A 66 10.07 3.48 -4.51
N LYS A 67 9.84 3.08 -3.25
CA LYS A 67 10.23 1.76 -2.74
C LYS A 67 9.59 0.63 -3.55
N MET A 68 8.31 0.76 -3.88
CA MET A 68 7.60 -0.22 -4.71
C MET A 68 8.19 -0.31 -6.12
N LYS A 69 8.52 0.81 -6.76
CA LYS A 69 9.18 0.82 -8.08
C LYS A 69 10.54 0.13 -8.06
N GLU A 70 11.35 0.36 -7.02
CA GLU A 70 12.65 -0.29 -6.89
C GLU A 70 12.53 -1.81 -6.73
N LEU A 71 11.60 -2.26 -5.88
CA LEU A 71 11.32 -3.69 -5.69
C LEU A 71 10.77 -4.33 -6.97
N THR A 72 9.84 -3.64 -7.64
CA THR A 72 9.24 -4.08 -8.91
C THR A 72 10.29 -4.18 -10.00
N ARG A 73 11.24 -3.23 -10.08
CA ARG A 73 12.36 -3.28 -11.02
C ARG A 73 13.23 -4.51 -10.77
N GLY A 74 13.52 -4.84 -9.50
CA GLY A 74 14.25 -6.07 -9.15
C GLY A 74 13.54 -7.32 -9.68
N VAL A 75 12.24 -7.44 -9.42
CA VAL A 75 11.41 -8.56 -9.92
C VAL A 75 11.38 -8.62 -11.45
N LEU A 76 11.24 -7.47 -12.12
CA LEU A 76 11.25 -7.39 -13.58
C LEU A 76 12.60 -7.81 -14.17
N MET A 77 13.71 -7.42 -13.54
CA MET A 77 15.06 -7.81 -13.98
C MET A 77 15.26 -9.31 -13.89
N TYR A 78 14.73 -9.99 -12.86
CA TYR A 78 14.79 -11.45 -12.78
C TYR A 78 13.99 -12.12 -13.92
N LYS A 79 12.80 -11.60 -14.26
CA LYS A 79 12.05 -12.10 -15.43
C LYS A 79 12.83 -11.96 -16.74
N CYS A 80 13.57 -10.86 -16.92
CA CYS A 80 14.43 -10.68 -18.10
C CYS A 80 15.57 -11.73 -18.18
N LEU A 81 15.97 -12.33 -17.06
CA LEU A 81 16.98 -13.40 -17.03
C LEU A 81 16.37 -14.78 -17.33
N GLY A 82 15.05 -14.87 -17.57
CA GLY A 82 14.34 -16.15 -17.61
C GLY A 82 14.51 -16.89 -16.27
N LEU A 83 14.33 -16.18 -15.15
CA LEU A 83 14.39 -16.74 -13.80
C LEU A 83 13.18 -16.22 -13.02
N GLU A 84 12.39 -17.15 -12.50
CA GLU A 84 11.21 -16.86 -11.69
C GLU A 84 11.25 -17.65 -10.38
N PHE A 85 10.82 -17.00 -9.31
CA PHE A 85 10.67 -17.58 -7.98
C PHE A 85 9.19 -17.61 -7.65
N GLU A 86 8.66 -18.80 -7.39
CA GLU A 86 7.26 -19.00 -7.03
C GLU A 86 7.20 -19.73 -5.69
N ARG A 87 6.35 -19.27 -4.79
CA ARG A 87 6.04 -20.05 -3.59
C ARG A 87 5.06 -21.14 -4.00
N ALA A 88 5.50 -22.40 -3.98
CA ALA A 88 4.65 -23.52 -4.38
C ALA A 88 3.70 -23.95 -3.26
N ASN A 89 4.20 -24.01 -2.00
CA ASN A 89 3.49 -24.40 -0.77
C ASN A 89 3.97 -23.58 0.44
N GLU A 90 3.52 -23.90 1.67
CA GLU A 90 3.95 -23.18 2.88
C GLU A 90 5.49 -23.18 3.06
N ASP A 91 6.17 -24.29 2.73
CA ASP A 91 7.61 -24.43 3.00
C ASP A 91 8.49 -24.58 1.75
N TRP A 92 7.89 -24.56 0.56
CA TRP A 92 8.60 -24.87 -0.69
C TRP A 92 8.73 -23.64 -1.59
N LEU A 93 9.97 -23.37 -2.00
CA LEU A 93 10.32 -22.41 -3.03
C LEU A 93 10.51 -23.16 -4.36
N CYS A 94 9.71 -22.79 -5.36
CA CYS A 94 9.87 -23.21 -6.74
C CYS A 94 10.77 -22.20 -7.46
N VAL A 95 11.80 -22.70 -8.13
CA VAL A 95 12.70 -21.91 -8.97
C VAL A 95 12.56 -22.39 -10.39
N ARG A 96 12.09 -21.50 -11.27
CA ARG A 96 11.81 -21.77 -12.68
C ARG A 96 12.80 -21.00 -13.55
N PHE A 97 13.43 -21.70 -14.48
CA PHE A 97 14.24 -21.11 -15.52
C PHE A 97 13.59 -21.27 -16.89
N THR A 98 13.74 -20.24 -17.71
CA THR A 98 13.45 -20.23 -19.15
C THR A 98 14.67 -19.68 -19.90
N GLN A 99 14.62 -19.69 -21.23
CA GLN A 99 15.74 -19.23 -22.09
C GLN A 99 17.05 -20.01 -21.82
N ILE A 100 16.94 -21.31 -21.54
CA ILE A 100 18.09 -22.21 -21.44
C ILE A 100 18.29 -22.96 -22.76
N ASP A 101 17.21 -23.50 -23.32
CA ASP A 101 17.20 -24.24 -24.58
C ASP A 101 17.17 -23.27 -25.79
N PRO A 102 18.19 -23.27 -26.66
CA PRO A 102 18.22 -22.40 -27.85
C PRO A 102 17.17 -22.76 -28.90
N ALA A 103 16.70 -24.02 -28.92
CA ALA A 103 15.67 -24.48 -29.86
C ALA A 103 14.27 -24.12 -29.36
N ASP A 104 14.06 -24.13 -28.04
CA ASP A 104 12.82 -23.70 -27.39
C ASP A 104 13.07 -22.81 -26.17
N HIS A 105 13.07 -21.49 -26.39
CA HIS A 105 13.31 -20.50 -25.34
C HIS A 105 12.24 -20.50 -24.23
N ASN A 106 11.06 -21.05 -24.50
CA ASN A 106 9.96 -21.14 -23.53
C ASN A 106 10.01 -22.44 -22.71
N ARG A 107 10.87 -23.40 -23.07
CA ARG A 107 11.04 -24.63 -22.32
C ARG A 107 11.45 -24.32 -20.88
N GLU A 108 10.71 -24.90 -19.95
CA GLU A 108 10.87 -24.65 -18.52
C GLU A 108 11.80 -25.68 -17.87
N PHE A 109 12.68 -25.19 -17.00
CA PHE A 109 13.57 -26.00 -16.17
C PHE A 109 13.35 -25.59 -14.72
N ILE A 110 12.85 -26.51 -13.90
CA ILE A 110 12.27 -26.21 -12.60
C ILE A 110 12.95 -27.05 -11.53
N PHE A 111 13.15 -26.49 -10.35
CA PHE A 111 13.42 -27.27 -9.15
C PHE A 111 12.68 -26.72 -7.93
N TRP A 112 12.42 -27.58 -6.96
CA TRP A 112 11.79 -27.24 -5.69
C TRP A 112 12.78 -27.39 -4.56
N ILE A 113 12.83 -26.39 -3.68
CA ILE A 113 13.72 -26.36 -2.53
C ILE A 113 12.98 -25.93 -1.28
N SER A 114 13.31 -26.53 -0.14
CA SER A 114 12.84 -26.15 1.18
C SER A 114 14.02 -25.95 2.12
N VAL A 115 13.80 -25.22 3.21
CA VAL A 115 14.77 -25.09 4.30
C VAL A 115 14.28 -25.97 5.45
N GLY A 116 15.12 -26.90 5.88
CA GLY A 116 14.85 -27.80 7.00
C GLY A 116 14.93 -27.09 8.34
N SER A 117 14.55 -27.80 9.41
CA SER A 117 14.62 -27.29 10.79
C SER A 117 16.05 -27.02 11.28
N ASP A 118 17.05 -27.51 10.58
CA ASP A 118 18.49 -27.34 10.82
C ASP A 118 19.11 -26.22 9.96
N ASP A 119 18.28 -25.36 9.37
CA ASP A 119 18.67 -24.33 8.38
C ASP A 119 19.38 -24.91 7.14
N SER A 120 19.24 -26.21 6.87
CA SER A 120 19.79 -26.85 5.67
C SER A 120 18.82 -26.73 4.48
N TYR A 121 19.36 -26.42 3.31
CA TYR A 121 18.66 -26.49 2.04
C TYR A 121 18.46 -27.93 1.60
N GLN A 122 17.23 -28.27 1.23
CA GLN A 122 16.82 -29.57 0.74
C GLN A 122 16.10 -29.43 -0.60
N VAL A 123 16.62 -30.07 -1.64
CA VAL A 123 15.97 -30.10 -2.96
C VAL A 123 14.96 -31.24 -2.99
N GLN A 124 13.69 -30.91 -3.21
CA GLN A 124 12.57 -31.86 -3.23
C GLN A 124 12.42 -32.55 -4.58
N GLY A 125 12.85 -31.89 -5.66
CA GLY A 125 12.80 -32.43 -7.01
C GLY A 125 13.28 -31.43 -8.05
N CYS A 126 13.53 -31.91 -9.27
CA CYS A 126 13.85 -31.07 -10.42
C CYS A 126 13.34 -31.69 -11.72
N THR A 127 12.95 -30.83 -12.66
CA THR A 127 12.44 -31.19 -13.98
C THR A 127 13.09 -30.26 -15.00
N PRO A 128 13.87 -30.77 -15.98
CA PRO A 128 14.29 -32.15 -16.20
C PRO A 128 15.15 -32.72 -15.06
N GLU A 129 15.21 -34.05 -14.92
CA GLU A 129 16.01 -34.69 -13.88
C GLU A 129 17.51 -34.45 -14.08
N ILE A 130 18.18 -33.94 -13.05
CA ILE A 130 19.64 -33.81 -12.99
C ILE A 130 20.22 -35.08 -12.36
N ASN A 131 21.40 -35.51 -12.83
CA ASN A 131 22.13 -36.62 -12.23
C ASN A 131 22.25 -36.47 -10.70
N ALA A 132 21.83 -37.50 -9.96
CA ALA A 132 21.77 -37.48 -8.48
C ALA A 132 23.11 -37.17 -7.81
N GLY A 133 24.24 -37.65 -8.36
CA GLY A 133 25.57 -37.37 -7.83
C GLY A 133 25.95 -35.90 -7.98
N ARG A 134 25.60 -35.29 -9.12
CA ARG A 134 25.81 -33.86 -9.34
C ARG A 134 24.90 -33.02 -8.44
N LEU A 135 23.61 -33.36 -8.37
CA LEU A 135 22.66 -32.63 -7.53
C LEU A 135 23.06 -32.69 -6.04
N GLY A 136 23.47 -33.86 -5.55
CA GLY A 136 23.96 -34.02 -4.18
C GLY A 136 25.19 -33.17 -3.88
N GLY A 137 26.13 -33.07 -4.83
CA GLY A 137 27.29 -32.18 -4.68
C GLY A 137 26.91 -30.70 -4.59
N LEU A 138 25.95 -30.25 -5.40
CA LEU A 138 25.45 -28.87 -5.36
C LEU A 138 24.74 -28.55 -4.04
N VAL A 139 23.95 -29.49 -3.52
CA VAL A 139 23.24 -29.35 -2.24
C VAL A 139 24.23 -29.33 -1.06
N ALA A 140 25.25 -30.18 -1.09
CA ALA A 140 26.30 -30.16 -0.07
C ALA A 140 27.06 -28.83 -0.04
N GLU A 141 27.40 -28.28 -1.23
CA GLU A 141 28.11 -27.01 -1.34
C GLU A 141 27.29 -25.82 -0.84
N VAL A 142 25.99 -25.75 -1.16
CA VAL A 142 25.12 -24.66 -0.69
C VAL A 142 24.91 -24.74 0.83
N ASN A 143 24.79 -25.94 1.40
CA ASN A 143 24.70 -26.13 2.85
C ASN A 143 26.00 -25.79 3.58
N GLN A 144 27.16 -25.93 2.92
CA GLN A 144 28.44 -25.54 3.49
C GLN A 144 28.71 -24.02 3.40
N THR A 145 28.34 -23.40 2.29
CA THR A 145 28.70 -22.01 1.97
C THR A 145 27.60 -20.99 2.27
N ASN A 146 26.36 -21.46 2.40
CA ASN A 146 25.14 -20.64 2.44
C ASN A 146 25.02 -19.66 1.24
N ASP A 147 25.67 -19.97 0.12
CA ASP A 147 25.62 -19.14 -1.09
C ASP A 147 24.54 -19.65 -2.06
N PHE A 148 23.29 -19.25 -1.78
CA PHE A 148 22.15 -19.59 -2.64
C PHE A 148 22.29 -19.02 -4.06
N GLY A 149 22.92 -17.84 -4.21
CA GLY A 149 23.13 -17.21 -5.51
C GLY A 149 24.04 -18.04 -6.41
N ARG A 150 25.12 -18.59 -5.85
CA ARG A 150 26.00 -19.52 -6.54
C ARG A 150 25.28 -20.83 -6.85
N PHE A 151 24.51 -21.37 -5.92
CA PHE A 151 23.70 -22.58 -6.14
C PHE A 151 22.76 -22.45 -7.35
N VAL A 152 21.97 -21.37 -7.43
CA VAL A 152 21.06 -21.09 -8.56
C VAL A 152 21.81 -21.02 -9.89
N ARG A 153 23.00 -20.40 -9.93
CA ARG A 153 23.84 -20.34 -11.15
C ARG A 153 24.35 -21.73 -11.56
N GLN A 154 24.73 -22.56 -10.60
CA GLN A 154 25.19 -23.93 -10.88
C GLN A 154 24.04 -24.83 -11.35
N MET A 155 22.84 -24.69 -10.76
CA MET A 155 21.63 -25.35 -11.24
C MET A 155 21.31 -24.97 -12.69
N ARG A 156 21.38 -23.68 -13.02
CA ARG A 156 21.19 -23.23 -14.42
C ARG A 156 22.20 -23.85 -15.39
N LYS A 157 23.46 -23.98 -14.98
CA LYS A 157 24.50 -24.67 -15.79
C LYS A 157 24.19 -26.15 -15.97
N ALA A 158 23.73 -26.82 -14.91
CA ALA A 158 23.34 -28.22 -14.98
C ALA A 158 22.17 -28.45 -15.94
N PHE A 159 21.15 -27.59 -15.90
CA PHE A 159 20.05 -27.63 -16.85
C PHE A 159 20.46 -27.33 -18.29
N LYS A 160 21.44 -26.45 -18.49
CA LYS A 160 21.98 -26.16 -19.84
C LYS A 160 22.64 -27.37 -20.49
N GLU A 161 23.21 -28.29 -19.70
CA GLU A 161 23.79 -29.53 -20.24
C GLU A 161 22.72 -30.57 -20.64
N LEU A 162 21.47 -30.36 -20.21
CA LEU A 162 20.30 -31.19 -20.54
C LEU A 162 19.40 -30.54 -21.60
N ALA A 163 19.73 -29.31 -22.00
CA ALA A 163 18.95 -28.49 -22.91
C ALA A 163 19.19 -28.90 -24.36
#